data_AF-A0AAU8C4L2-F1
#
_entry.id   AF-A0AAU8C4L2-F1
#
_cell.length_a   1.000
_cell.length_b   1.000
_cell.length_c   1.000
_cell.angle_alpha   90.00
_cell.angle_beta   90.00
_cell.angle_gamma   90.00
#
_symmetry.space_group_name_H-M   'P 1'
#
loop_
_entity.id
_entity.type
_entity.pdbx_description
1 polymer ?
#
loop_
_entity_poly.entity_id
_entity_poly.type
_entity_poly.pdbx_seq_one_letter_code
_entity_poly.pdbx_strand_id
1 'polypeptide(L)'
;MKQFIALTMILAASACAQATQQVDSIAREGTKGVITETLATRFPQVPKQLITPFTDCIVDNADAAQVRVFAKSAVIGVDDTTVATVRAVLSRPETVQCLSRSAGSVPGLLG
;
A
#
# COMPACT_ATOMS: atom_id res chain seq x y z
N MET A 1 -29.50 -13.37 31.45
CA MET A 1 -29.81 -12.50 30.30
C MET A 1 -28.71 -11.48 29.98
N LYS A 2 -28.20 -10.71 30.95
CA LYS A 2 -27.15 -9.68 30.71
C LYS A 2 -25.80 -10.23 30.18
N GLN A 3 -25.45 -11.46 30.57
CA GLN A 3 -24.23 -12.16 30.15
C GLN A 3 -24.26 -12.61 28.68
N PHE A 4 -25.45 -12.96 28.16
CA PHE A 4 -25.61 -13.41 26.77
C PHE A 4 -25.52 -12.26 25.77
N ILE A 5 -25.90 -11.03 26.18
CA ILE A 5 -25.81 -9.81 25.37
C ILE A 5 -24.34 -9.37 25.23
N ALA A 6 -23.55 -9.46 26.30
CA ALA A 6 -22.13 -9.10 26.25
C ALA A 6 -21.33 -10.04 25.34
N LEU A 7 -21.65 -11.34 25.33
CA LEU A 7 -20.95 -12.32 24.51
C LEU A 7 -21.24 -12.12 23.01
N THR A 8 -22.49 -11.83 22.63
CA THR A 8 -22.85 -11.59 21.22
C THR A 8 -22.21 -10.32 20.66
N MET A 9 -22.01 -9.28 21.48
CA MET A 9 -21.37 -8.03 21.05
C MET A 9 -19.87 -8.20 20.73
N ILE A 10 -19.17 -9.06 21.46
CA ILE A 10 -17.74 -9.35 21.23
C ILE A 10 -17.55 -10.15 19.93
N LEU A 11 -18.45 -11.11 19.63
CA LEU A 11 -18.40 -11.87 18.37
C LEU A 11 -18.72 -11.02 17.13
N ALA A 12 -19.58 -10.01 17.26
CA ALA A 12 -19.87 -9.10 16.14
C ALA A 12 -18.69 -8.17 15.81
N ALA A 13 -17.92 -7.75 16.83
CA ALA A 13 -16.75 -6.90 16.65
C ALA A 13 -15.58 -7.63 15.98
N SER A 14 -15.35 -8.91 16.30
CA SER A 14 -14.27 -9.71 15.68
C SER A 14 -14.55 -9.98 14.20
N ALA A 15 -15.81 -10.19 13.82
CA ALA A 15 -16.21 -10.38 12.42
C ALA A 15 -15.96 -9.11 11.56
N CYS A 16 -16.22 -7.91 12.09
CA CYS A 16 -15.91 -6.66 11.39
C CYS A 16 -14.40 -6.45 11.23
N ALA A 17 -13.61 -6.76 12.26
CA ALA A 17 -12.15 -6.64 12.18
C ALA A 17 -11.56 -7.57 11.10
N GLN A 18 -12.01 -8.82 11.06
CA GLN A 18 -11.56 -9.82 10.09
C GLN A 18 -11.94 -9.46 8.66
N ALA A 19 -13.17 -9.02 8.43
CA ALA A 19 -13.61 -8.52 7.12
C ALA A 19 -12.81 -7.29 6.68
N THR A 20 -12.51 -6.37 7.60
CA THR A 20 -11.72 -5.16 7.29
C THR A 20 -10.28 -5.50 6.91
N GLN A 21 -9.66 -6.47 7.60
CA GLN A 21 -8.30 -6.93 7.29
C GLN A 21 -8.21 -7.60 5.91
N GLN A 22 -9.20 -8.41 5.53
CA GLN A 22 -9.23 -9.05 4.21
C GLN A 22 -9.46 -8.05 3.07
N VAL A 23 -10.31 -7.04 3.29
CA VAL A 23 -10.51 -5.98 2.31
C VAL A 23 -9.23 -5.16 2.12
N ASP A 24 -8.48 -4.91 3.19
CA ASP A 24 -7.22 -4.16 3.12
C ASP A 24 -6.15 -4.89 2.30
N SER A 25 -6.04 -6.23 2.42
CA SER A 25 -5.09 -7.01 1.62
C SER A 25 -5.47 -7.06 0.13
N ILE A 26 -6.76 -7.22 -0.18
CA ILE A 26 -7.25 -7.24 -1.58
C ILE A 26 -7.07 -5.86 -2.22
N ALA A 27 -7.38 -4.80 -1.48
CA ALA A 27 -7.18 -3.44 -1.96
C ALA A 27 -5.69 -3.16 -2.21
N ARG A 28 -4.81 -3.59 -1.31
CA ARG A 28 -3.35 -3.48 -1.48
C ARG A 28 -2.85 -4.16 -2.75
N GLU A 29 -3.32 -5.36 -3.06
CA GLU A 29 -2.94 -6.06 -4.29
C GLU A 29 -3.44 -5.31 -5.55
N GLY A 30 -4.69 -4.82 -5.53
CA GLY A 30 -5.26 -4.02 -6.61
C GLY A 30 -4.54 -2.70 -6.86
N THR A 31 -3.86 -2.13 -5.85
CA THR A 31 -3.13 -0.87 -5.98
C THR A 31 -1.73 -1.01 -6.59
N LYS A 32 -1.16 -2.22 -6.63
CA LYS A 32 0.20 -2.44 -7.15
C LYS A 32 0.36 -1.99 -8.60
N GLY A 33 -0.63 -2.25 -9.44
CA GLY A 33 -0.61 -1.86 -10.86
C GLY A 33 -0.54 -0.34 -11.02
N VAL A 34 -1.41 0.38 -10.31
CA VAL A 34 -1.48 1.86 -10.33
C VAL A 34 -0.19 2.48 -9.81
N ILE A 35 0.36 1.97 -8.71
CA ILE A 35 1.59 2.49 -8.12
C ILE A 35 2.77 2.24 -9.06
N THR A 36 2.86 1.05 -9.66
CA THR A 36 3.87 0.70 -10.67
C THR A 36 3.79 1.63 -11.88
N GLU A 37 2.60 1.85 -12.42
CA GLU A 37 2.35 2.78 -13.52
C GLU A 37 2.75 4.21 -13.12
N THR A 38 2.36 4.64 -11.93
CA THR A 38 2.69 5.97 -11.40
C THR A 38 4.19 6.16 -11.33
N LEU A 39 4.93 5.18 -10.78
CA LEU A 39 6.39 5.22 -10.71
C LEU A 39 7.02 5.26 -12.11
N ALA A 40 6.56 4.41 -13.03
CA ALA A 40 7.09 4.33 -14.38
C ALA A 40 6.85 5.59 -15.23
N THR A 41 5.72 6.28 -15.02
CA THR A 41 5.28 7.41 -15.87
C THR A 41 5.51 8.77 -15.24
N ARG A 42 5.48 8.88 -13.91
CA ARG A 42 5.56 10.16 -13.17
C ARG A 42 6.82 10.31 -12.32
N PHE A 43 7.60 9.23 -12.16
CA PHE A 43 8.86 9.24 -11.40
C PHE A 43 10.03 8.70 -12.23
N PRO A 44 10.46 9.42 -13.29
CA PRO A 44 11.55 8.96 -14.18
C PRO A 44 12.89 8.76 -13.46
N GLN A 45 13.05 9.32 -12.26
CA GLN A 45 14.23 9.13 -11.41
C GLN A 45 14.30 7.74 -10.76
N VAL A 46 13.21 6.95 -10.76
CA VAL A 46 13.20 5.61 -10.17
C VAL A 46 13.74 4.62 -11.21
N PRO A 47 14.86 3.93 -10.94
CA PRO A 47 15.39 2.91 -11.84
C PRO A 47 14.38 1.79 -12.05
N LYS A 48 14.29 1.25 -13.27
CA LYS A 48 13.32 0.18 -13.62
C LYS A 48 13.44 -1.04 -12.72
N GLN A 49 14.67 -1.39 -12.33
CA GLN A 49 14.98 -2.51 -11.44
C GLN A 49 14.44 -2.29 -10.02
N LEU A 50 14.23 -1.03 -9.63
CA LEU A 50 13.72 -0.65 -8.32
C LEU A 50 12.22 -0.33 -8.33
N ILE A 51 11.53 -0.40 -9.47
CA ILE A 51 10.09 -0.13 -9.51
C ILE A 51 9.33 -1.13 -8.64
N THR A 52 9.58 -2.44 -8.78
CA THR A 52 8.92 -3.46 -7.96
C THR A 52 9.13 -3.26 -6.45
N PRO A 53 10.38 -3.14 -5.93
CA PRO A 53 10.57 -2.92 -4.50
C PRO A 53 10.00 -1.57 -4.02
N PHE A 54 9.96 -0.53 -4.87
CA PHE A 54 9.27 0.71 -4.52
C PHE A 54 7.76 0.50 -4.40
N THR A 55 7.15 -0.16 -5.38
CA THR A 55 5.73 -0.49 -5.36
C THR A 55 5.38 -1.27 -4.10
N ASP A 56 6.12 -2.33 -3.78
CA ASP A 56 5.85 -3.17 -2.61
C ASP A 56 5.99 -2.36 -1.31
N CYS A 57 7.06 -1.59 -1.15
CA CYS A 57 7.23 -0.75 0.05
C CYS A 57 6.15 0.33 0.19
N ILE A 58 5.69 0.93 -0.92
CA ILE A 58 4.58 1.90 -0.87
C ILE A 58 3.29 1.20 -0.47
N VAL A 59 3.01 0.04 -1.06
CA VAL A 59 1.80 -0.74 -0.75
C VAL A 59 1.79 -1.16 0.71
N ASP A 60 2.91 -1.58 1.28
CA ASP A 60 2.99 -2.04 2.67
C ASP A 60 2.85 -0.90 3.69
N ASN A 61 3.34 0.30 3.35
CA ASN A 61 3.35 1.45 4.27
C ASN A 61 2.22 2.47 4.02
N ALA A 62 1.34 2.21 3.05
CA ALA A 62 0.15 3.02 2.83
C ALA A 62 -0.92 2.75 3.89
N ASP A 63 -1.61 3.81 4.33
CA ASP A 63 -2.81 3.68 5.16
C ASP A 63 -4.08 3.47 4.33
N ALA A 64 -5.18 3.12 4.99
CA ALA A 64 -6.44 2.79 4.31
C ALA A 64 -7.03 3.96 3.48
N ALA A 65 -6.75 5.22 3.84
CA ALA A 65 -7.20 6.37 3.05
C ALA A 65 -6.38 6.49 1.75
N GLN A 66 -5.07 6.30 1.83
CA GLN A 66 -4.17 6.30 0.68
C GLN A 66 -4.44 5.12 -0.25
N VAL A 67 -4.68 3.92 0.30
CA VAL A 67 -5.07 2.73 -0.47
C VAL A 67 -6.37 3.00 -1.26
N ARG A 68 -7.35 3.69 -0.66
CA ARG A 68 -8.57 4.10 -1.38
C ARG A 68 -8.28 5.06 -2.54
N VAL A 69 -7.36 6.00 -2.37
CA VAL A 69 -6.94 6.90 -3.46
C VAL A 69 -6.33 6.08 -4.60
N PHE A 70 -5.40 5.18 -4.31
CA PHE A 70 -4.79 4.32 -5.31
C PHE A 70 -5.81 3.41 -6.01
N ALA A 71 -6.74 2.82 -5.25
CA ALA A 71 -7.80 1.98 -5.80
C ALA A 71 -8.73 2.76 -6.74
N LYS A 72 -9.06 4.01 -6.39
CA LYS A 72 -9.83 4.90 -7.27
C LYS A 72 -9.07 5.17 -8.57
N SER A 73 -7.77 5.46 -8.49
CA SER A 73 -6.90 5.70 -9.64
C SER A 73 -6.77 4.49 -10.58
N ALA A 74 -7.06 3.26 -10.11
CA ALA A 74 -7.14 2.09 -10.99
C ALA A 74 -8.28 2.19 -12.01
N VAL A 75 -9.34 2.94 -11.69
CA VAL A 75 -10.54 3.09 -12.53
C VAL A 75 -10.47 4.37 -13.36
N ILE A 76 -10.08 5.49 -12.74
CA ILE A 76 -10.10 6.81 -13.38
C ILE A 76 -8.76 7.21 -14.01
N GLY A 77 -7.69 6.45 -13.75
CA GLY A 77 -6.32 6.76 -14.14
C GLY A 77 -5.51 7.48 -13.06
N VAL A 78 -4.20 7.58 -13.31
CA VAL A 78 -3.21 8.23 -12.44
C VAL A 78 -3.24 9.74 -12.67
N ASP A 79 -3.36 10.52 -11.59
CA ASP A 79 -3.35 11.98 -11.59
C ASP A 79 -2.36 12.57 -10.57
N ASP A 80 -2.36 13.90 -10.42
CA ASP A 80 -1.49 14.60 -9.47
C ASP A 80 -1.79 14.23 -8.01
N THR A 81 -3.03 13.84 -7.70
CA THR A 81 -3.39 13.35 -6.36
C THR A 81 -2.75 11.98 -6.11
N THR A 82 -2.74 11.09 -7.10
CA THR A 82 -2.01 9.81 -7.02
C THR A 82 -0.53 10.04 -6.77
N VAL A 83 0.10 10.96 -7.53
CA VAL A 83 1.52 11.30 -7.39
C VAL A 83 1.83 11.87 -6.02
N ALA A 84 1.03 12.82 -5.53
CA ALA A 84 1.19 13.40 -4.20
C ALA A 84 1.05 12.33 -3.11
N THR A 85 0.11 11.40 -3.28
CA THR A 85 -0.10 10.28 -2.35
C THR A 85 1.11 9.34 -2.31
N VAL A 86 1.67 8.98 -3.46
CA VAL A 86 2.93 8.20 -3.54
C VAL A 86 4.06 8.92 -2.82
N ARG A 87 4.25 10.23 -3.06
CA ARG A 87 5.29 11.03 -2.37
C ARG A 87 5.09 11.06 -0.87
N ALA A 88 3.84 11.22 -0.42
CA ALA A 88 3.51 11.22 1.00
C ALA A 88 3.89 9.89 1.66
N VAL A 89 3.60 8.74 1.04
CA VAL A 89 4.02 7.43 1.55
C VAL A 89 5.55 7.29 1.53
N LEU A 90 6.22 7.70 0.46
CA LEU A 90 7.68 7.64 0.34
C LEU A 90 8.41 8.52 1.36
N SER A 91 7.80 9.62 1.81
CA SER A 91 8.37 10.51 2.81
C SER A 91 8.38 9.92 4.23
N ARG A 92 7.71 8.78 4.43
CA ARG A 92 7.63 8.14 5.73
C ARG A 92 8.92 7.37 6.07
N PRO A 93 9.42 7.46 7.32
CA PRO A 93 10.64 6.75 7.72
C PRO A 93 10.58 5.25 7.51
N GLU A 94 9.43 4.62 7.75
CA GLU A 94 9.21 3.18 7.57
C GLU A 94 9.33 2.76 6.10
N THR A 95 8.82 3.56 5.17
CA THR A 95 8.96 3.33 3.73
C THR A 95 10.42 3.45 3.30
N VAL A 96 11.14 4.46 3.78
CA VAL A 96 12.57 4.64 3.49
C VAL A 96 13.40 3.46 4.02
N GLN A 97 13.06 2.94 5.20
CA GLN A 97 13.69 1.75 5.77
C GLN A 97 13.38 0.49 4.95
N CYS A 98 12.14 0.31 4.51
CA CYS A 98 11.75 -0.78 3.61
C CYS A 98 12.58 -0.74 2.32
N LEU A 99 12.67 0.43 1.68
CA LEU A 99 13.45 0.61 0.46
C LEU A 99 14.92 0.28 0.66
N SER A 100 15.53 0.73 1.76
CA SER A 100 16.92 0.44 2.08
C SER A 100 17.20 -1.07 2.21
N ARG A 101 16.27 -1.81 2.82
CA ARG A 101 16.35 -3.27 2.95
C ARG A 101 16.16 -3.97 1.61
N SER A 102 15.15 -3.56 0.85
CA SER A 102 14.82 -4.13 -0.46
C SER A 102 15.94 -3.86 -1.47
N ALA A 103 16.55 -2.67 -1.46
CA ALA A 103 17.68 -2.32 -2.33
C ALA A 103 18.90 -3.22 -2.09
N GLY A 104 19.18 -3.58 -0.83
CA GLY A 104 20.24 -4.54 -0.49
C GLY A 104 19.95 -5.97 -0.95
N SER A 105 18.70 -6.30 -1.26
CA SER A 105 18.28 -7.62 -1.75
C SER A 105 18.22 -7.75 -3.27
N VAL A 106 18.37 -6.63 -4.02
CA VAL A 106 18.36 -6.66 -5.48
C VAL A 106 19.69 -7.23 -5.99
N PRO A 107 19.71 -8.41 -6.64
CA PRO A 107 20.93 -8.97 -7.19
C PRO A 107 21.44 -8.04 -8.30
N GLY A 108 22.64 -7.47 -8.10
CA GLY A 108 23.30 -6.57 -9.07
C GLY A 108 23.37 -5.10 -8.69
N LEU A 109 22.87 -4.67 -7.52
CA LEU A 109 23.12 -3.29 -7.03
C LEU A 109 24.46 -3.14 -6.29
N LEU A 110 25.11 -4.27 -5.97
CA LEU A 110 26.43 -4.37 -5.31
C LEU A 110 27.47 -5.10 -6.19
N GLY A 111 27.28 -5.11 -7.51
CA GLY A 111 28.19 -5.71 -8.48
C GLY A 111 28.84 -4.68 -9.38
#